data_AF-A0A7J9PHE8-F1
#
_entry.id   AF-A0A7J9PHE8-F1
#
_cell.length_a   1.000
_cell.length_b   1.000
_cell.length_c   1.000
_cell.angle_alpha   90.00
_cell.angle_beta   90.00
_cell.angle_gamma   90.00
#
_symmetry.space_group_name_H-M   'P 1'
#
loop_
_entity.id
_entity.type
_entity.pdbx_description
1 polymer ?
#
loop_
_entity_poly.entity_id
_entity_poly.type
_entity_poly.pdbx_seq_one_letter_code
_entity_poly.pdbx_strand_id
1 'polypeptide(L)'
;MGQNTNDNLNIQSKGIIPFTNAIYSESFDQKEKPTEYNNLTLDEERALYGIYDATVSNCVFDGPLDGESALKESEDIYVSDCDFRLQYPFWHVKNAKIENSRTTETCRAAIWYTKHMTIVKSYLGGIKALRECEDITIEDCTIKSPEFGGFHTKW
;
A
#
# COMPACT_ATOMS: atom_id res chain seq x y z
N MET A 1 -40.32 6.96 30.30
CA MET A 1 -41.68 6.42 30.50
C MET A 1 -42.65 7.52 30.09
N GLY A 2 -43.26 7.58 28.91
CA GLY A 2 -43.63 6.57 27.94
C GLY A 2 -45.16 6.53 27.84
N GLN A 3 -45.72 7.01 26.72
CA GLN A 3 -47.04 6.69 26.10
C GLN A 3 -47.23 7.72 24.95
N ASN A 4 -47.11 7.41 23.64
CA ASN A 4 -47.90 6.53 22.76
C ASN A 4 -49.40 6.98 22.77
N THR A 5 -50.08 7.30 21.67
CA THR A 5 -50.40 6.42 20.53
C THR A 5 -51.06 7.17 19.34
N ASN A 6 -50.64 6.83 18.12
CA ASN A 6 -51.39 6.41 16.92
C ASN A 6 -52.72 7.04 16.42
N ASP A 7 -52.66 7.30 15.11
CA ASP A 7 -53.60 6.98 14.03
C ASP A 7 -54.96 7.71 13.92
N ASN A 8 -55.16 8.37 12.77
CA ASN A 8 -56.20 7.94 11.81
C ASN A 8 -56.07 8.66 10.45
N LEU A 9 -55.79 7.87 9.42
CA LEU A 9 -55.93 8.19 8.01
C LEU A 9 -57.37 7.99 7.55
N ASN A 10 -57.96 8.99 6.88
CA ASN A 10 -58.68 8.87 5.60
C ASN A 10 -59.11 10.28 5.17
N ILE A 11 -58.95 10.69 3.91
CA ILE A 11 -59.96 10.50 2.87
C ILE A 11 -59.31 10.57 1.47
N GLN A 12 -59.76 9.67 0.61
CA GLN A 12 -59.38 9.45 -0.78
C GLN A 12 -59.59 10.66 -1.69
N SER A 13 -58.66 10.87 -2.65
CA SER A 13 -59.08 11.17 -4.01
C SER A 13 -58.04 10.73 -5.07
N LYS A 14 -58.61 10.25 -6.17
CA LYS A 14 -58.04 9.68 -7.39
C LYS A 14 -56.82 10.44 -7.93
N GLY A 15 -55.74 9.71 -8.20
CA GLY A 15 -54.65 10.15 -9.05
C GLY A 15 -54.00 8.95 -9.73
N ILE A 16 -54.06 8.93 -11.06
CA ILE A 16 -53.32 7.99 -11.90
C ILE A 16 -51.84 8.21 -11.61
N ILE A 17 -51.10 7.18 -11.18
CA ILE A 17 -49.64 7.23 -11.15
C ILE A 17 -49.13 7.14 -12.60
N PRO A 18 -48.52 8.19 -13.17
CA PRO A 18 -47.84 8.03 -14.44
C PRO A 18 -46.59 7.18 -14.19
N PHE A 19 -46.40 6.14 -15.00
CA PHE A 19 -45.09 5.51 -15.19
C PHE A 19 -44.15 6.61 -15.74
N THR A 20 -43.42 7.30 -14.87
CA THR A 20 -42.30 8.14 -15.28
C THR A 20 -41.02 7.34 -15.10
N ASN A 21 -40.38 7.13 -16.24
CA ASN A 21 -39.11 6.45 -16.40
C ASN A 21 -38.10 6.79 -15.31
N ALA A 22 -37.40 5.74 -14.89
CA ALA A 22 -36.15 5.79 -14.17
C ALA A 22 -35.25 6.92 -14.71
N ILE A 23 -34.83 7.80 -13.81
CA ILE A 23 -33.51 8.42 -13.89
C ILE A 23 -32.89 8.17 -12.52
N TYR A 24 -32.35 6.96 -12.33
CA TYR A 24 -31.21 6.84 -11.44
C TYR A 24 -30.10 7.59 -12.16
N SER A 25 -29.74 8.77 -11.67
CA SER A 25 -28.43 9.32 -12.02
C SER A 25 -27.42 8.36 -11.45
N GLU A 26 -26.81 7.53 -12.30
CA GLU A 26 -25.56 6.86 -11.95
C GLU A 26 -24.60 7.97 -11.56
N SER A 27 -24.39 8.14 -10.25
CA SER A 27 -23.25 8.87 -9.73
C SER A 27 -22.03 8.06 -10.15
N PHE A 28 -21.43 8.44 -11.28
CA PHE A 28 -20.08 8.03 -11.63
C PHE A 28 -19.19 8.54 -10.50
N ASP A 29 -18.85 7.66 -9.56
CA ASP A 29 -17.79 7.89 -8.59
C ASP A 29 -16.52 8.16 -9.41
N GLN A 30 -16.13 9.42 -9.49
CA GLN A 30 -14.81 9.77 -9.97
C GLN A 30 -13.85 9.28 -8.89
N LYS A 31 -13.27 8.10 -9.09
CA LYS A 31 -12.22 7.58 -8.22
C LYS A 31 -11.12 8.65 -8.19
N GLU A 32 -10.89 9.24 -7.02
CA GLU A 32 -9.81 10.20 -6.79
C GLU A 32 -8.50 9.61 -7.30
N LYS A 33 -7.64 10.45 -7.87
CA LYS A 33 -6.35 9.99 -8.39
C LYS A 33 -5.48 9.49 -7.23
N PRO A 34 -4.66 8.44 -7.43
CA PRO A 34 -3.71 7.96 -6.42
C PRO A 34 -2.81 9.09 -5.90
N THR A 35 -2.41 9.01 -4.64
CA THR A 35 -1.46 9.97 -4.06
C THR A 35 -0.09 9.78 -4.69
N GLU A 36 0.60 10.86 -5.08
CA GLU A 36 1.92 10.78 -5.73
C GLU A 36 3.03 11.40 -4.87
N TYR A 37 4.10 10.63 -4.66
CA TYR A 37 5.37 11.07 -4.08
C TYR A 37 6.46 10.94 -5.13
N ASN A 38 7.01 12.05 -5.59
CA ASN A 38 7.97 12.06 -6.69
C ASN A 38 9.17 12.97 -6.42
N ASN A 39 10.38 12.47 -6.73
CA ASN A 39 11.63 13.23 -6.65
C ASN A 39 11.91 13.81 -5.25
N LEU A 40 11.73 12.99 -4.22
CA LEU A 40 11.97 13.35 -2.82
C LEU A 40 13.25 12.70 -2.29
N THR A 41 13.89 13.36 -1.33
CA THR A 41 14.89 12.75 -0.44
C THR A 41 14.31 12.74 0.97
N LEU A 42 14.24 11.56 1.58
CA LEU A 42 13.54 11.33 2.84
C LEU A 42 14.45 10.56 3.79
N ASP A 43 14.68 11.09 4.99
CA ASP A 43 15.57 10.46 5.97
C ASP A 43 14.94 10.28 7.36
N GLU A 44 13.69 10.71 7.53
CA GLU A 44 12.94 10.62 8.78
C GLU A 44 12.45 9.19 9.09
N GLU A 45 12.25 8.91 10.38
CA GLU A 45 11.59 7.68 10.83
C GLU A 45 10.15 7.64 10.29
N ARG A 46 9.83 6.58 9.54
CA ARG A 46 8.51 6.35 8.92
C ARG A 46 8.04 7.51 8.03
N ALA A 47 8.95 8.04 7.20
CA ALA A 47 8.70 9.17 6.32
C ALA A 47 7.40 9.09 5.48
N LEU A 48 6.99 7.88 5.06
CA LEU A 48 5.75 7.62 4.30
C LEU A 48 4.89 6.56 5.01
N TYR A 49 4.68 6.73 6.31
CA TYR A 49 3.90 5.80 7.11
C TYR A 49 2.45 5.67 6.62
N GLY A 50 1.98 4.43 6.49
CA GLY A 50 0.55 4.12 6.34
C GLY A 50 -0.09 4.69 5.07
N ILE A 51 0.69 4.91 4.00
CA ILE A 51 0.14 5.41 2.74
C ILE A 51 -0.70 4.34 2.05
N TYR A 52 -1.78 4.78 1.40
CA TYR A 52 -2.74 3.92 0.70
C TYR A 52 -3.05 4.47 -0.70
N ASP A 53 -3.21 3.59 -1.70
CA ASP A 53 -3.48 3.94 -3.11
C ASP A 53 -2.52 5.04 -3.60
N ALA A 54 -1.23 4.72 -3.60
CA ALA A 54 -0.16 5.70 -3.80
C ALA A 54 0.96 5.22 -4.73
N THR A 55 1.55 6.18 -5.45
CA THR A 55 2.75 5.99 -6.27
C THR A 55 3.94 6.72 -5.65
N VAL A 56 5.05 6.00 -5.47
CA VAL A 56 6.33 6.55 -4.98
C VAL A 56 7.36 6.36 -6.09
N SER A 57 7.90 7.45 -6.63
CA SER A 57 8.80 7.39 -7.79
C SER A 57 9.99 8.33 -7.67
N ASN A 58 11.14 7.91 -8.20
CA ASN A 58 12.35 8.74 -8.23
C ASN A 58 12.79 9.25 -6.85
N CYS A 59 12.51 8.50 -5.78
CA CYS A 59 12.81 8.91 -4.41
C CYS A 59 14.09 8.26 -3.88
N VAL A 60 14.78 8.98 -3.01
CA VAL A 60 15.95 8.48 -2.27
C VAL A 60 15.63 8.46 -0.78
N PHE A 61 15.84 7.33 -0.14
CA PHE A 61 15.67 7.17 1.31
C PHE A 61 17.04 7.06 1.96
N ASP A 62 17.59 8.21 2.36
CA ASP A 62 18.94 8.39 2.90
C ASP A 62 19.08 9.80 3.51
N GLY A 63 19.88 9.93 4.55
CA GLY A 63 20.20 11.22 5.16
C GLY A 63 20.66 11.13 6.62
N PRO A 64 21.07 12.25 7.22
CA PRO A 64 21.69 12.29 8.54
C PRO A 64 20.77 11.86 9.69
N LEU A 65 19.45 11.86 9.48
CA LEU A 65 18.51 11.40 10.52
C LEU A 65 18.51 9.88 10.71
N ASP A 66 19.09 9.12 9.77
CA ASP A 66 19.20 7.65 9.82
C ASP A 66 17.88 6.97 10.22
N GLY A 67 16.78 7.46 9.66
CA GLY A 67 15.45 6.96 9.93
C GLY A 67 15.28 5.50 9.54
N GLU A 68 14.16 4.91 9.92
CA GLU A 68 13.82 3.53 9.59
C GLU A 68 12.35 3.41 9.18
N SER A 69 12.01 2.28 8.57
CA SER A 69 10.62 1.88 8.39
C SER A 69 9.81 2.82 7.48
N ALA A 70 10.45 3.33 6.42
CA ALA A 70 9.93 4.41 5.59
C ALA A 70 8.49 4.20 5.10
N LEU A 71 8.15 2.99 4.61
CA LEU A 71 6.83 2.65 4.06
C LEU A 71 6.04 1.71 4.97
N LYS A 72 6.26 1.78 6.28
CA LYS A 72 5.61 0.87 7.22
C LYS A 72 4.08 1.00 7.21
N GLU A 73 3.37 -0.13 7.31
CA GLU A 73 1.90 -0.25 7.27
C GLU A 73 1.24 0.26 5.98
N SER A 74 1.95 0.27 4.84
CA SER A 74 1.40 0.77 3.57
C SER A 74 0.64 -0.31 2.79
N GLU A 75 -0.36 0.08 2.00
CA GLU A 75 -1.16 -0.84 1.18
C GLU A 75 -1.52 -0.24 -0.19
N ASP A 76 -1.64 -1.10 -1.21
CA ASP A 76 -2.01 -0.69 -2.58
C ASP A 76 -1.04 0.37 -3.14
N ILE A 77 0.28 0.09 -3.07
CA ILE A 77 1.33 1.02 -3.49
C ILE A 77 2.12 0.54 -4.70
N TYR A 78 2.49 1.49 -5.56
CA TYR A 78 3.46 1.30 -6.63
C TYR A 78 4.73 2.09 -6.35
N VAL A 79 5.87 1.41 -6.33
CA VAL A 79 7.19 2.00 -6.09
C VAL A 79 8.07 1.78 -7.30
N SER A 80 8.65 2.87 -7.83
CA SER A 80 9.51 2.80 -9.02
C SER A 80 10.72 3.71 -8.91
N ASP A 81 11.84 3.30 -9.50
CA ASP A 81 13.03 4.14 -9.64
C ASP A 81 13.54 4.71 -8.29
N CYS A 82 13.37 3.96 -7.20
CA CYS A 82 13.72 4.40 -5.85
C CYS A 82 15.02 3.76 -5.36
N ASP A 83 15.74 4.49 -4.51
CA ASP A 83 16.97 4.02 -3.86
C ASP A 83 16.84 4.07 -2.33
N PHE A 84 16.77 2.90 -1.71
CA PHE A 84 16.61 2.74 -0.26
C PHE A 84 17.93 2.37 0.40
N ARG A 85 18.39 3.25 1.31
CA ARG A 85 19.63 3.06 2.07
C ARG A 85 19.43 2.93 3.58
N LEU A 86 18.21 3.17 4.03
CA LEU A 86 17.80 3.13 5.42
C LEU A 86 17.21 1.78 5.83
N GLN A 87 17.07 1.55 7.13
CA GLN A 87 16.64 0.26 7.66
C GLN A 87 15.14 0.01 7.44
N TYR A 88 14.79 -1.26 7.22
CA TYR A 88 13.42 -1.77 7.17
C TYR A 88 12.47 -1.04 6.20
N PRO A 89 12.86 -0.73 4.96
CA PRO A 89 12.08 0.16 4.09
C PRO A 89 10.64 -0.31 3.89
N PHE A 90 10.40 -1.62 3.74
CA PHE A 90 9.07 -2.20 3.60
C PHE A 90 8.76 -3.12 4.79
N TRP A 91 7.97 -2.63 5.74
CA TRP A 91 7.55 -3.38 6.93
C TRP A 91 6.02 -3.38 7.05
N HIS A 92 5.39 -4.56 7.08
CA HIS A 92 3.92 -4.70 7.09
C HIS A 92 3.25 -4.07 5.87
N VAL A 93 3.82 -4.30 4.68
CA VAL A 93 3.25 -3.80 3.43
C VAL A 93 2.32 -4.85 2.81
N LYS A 94 1.22 -4.41 2.18
CA LYS A 94 0.29 -5.29 1.49
C LYS A 94 0.00 -4.79 0.08
N ASN A 95 -0.19 -5.70 -0.88
CA ASN A 95 -0.58 -5.37 -2.26
C ASN A 95 0.33 -4.30 -2.89
N ALA A 96 1.60 -4.64 -3.10
CA ALA A 96 2.58 -3.68 -3.58
C ALA A 96 3.30 -4.16 -4.84
N LYS A 97 3.73 -3.23 -5.67
CA LYS A 97 4.67 -3.51 -6.76
C LYS A 97 5.88 -2.61 -6.64
N ILE A 98 7.06 -3.21 -6.68
CA ILE A 98 8.36 -2.52 -6.72
C ILE A 98 8.98 -2.78 -8.09
N GLU A 99 9.39 -1.73 -8.80
CA GLU A 99 10.03 -1.83 -10.10
C GLU A 99 11.29 -0.96 -10.17
N ASN A 100 12.33 -1.47 -10.83
CA ASN A 100 13.58 -0.74 -11.11
C ASN A 100 14.16 0.00 -9.89
N SER A 101 14.13 -0.63 -8.71
CA SER A 101 14.52 0.01 -7.46
C SER A 101 15.66 -0.75 -6.78
N ARG A 102 16.30 -0.11 -5.80
CA ARG A 102 17.42 -0.70 -5.06
C ARG A 102 17.20 -0.62 -3.57
N THR A 103 17.46 -1.73 -2.86
CA THR A 103 17.72 -1.73 -1.42
C THR A 103 19.20 -2.07 -1.19
N THR A 104 19.92 -1.31 -0.39
CA THR A 104 21.36 -1.53 -0.14
C THR A 104 21.61 -2.51 1.01
N GLU A 105 22.87 -2.87 1.24
CA GLU A 105 23.32 -3.75 2.34
C GLU A 105 23.01 -3.23 3.75
N THR A 106 22.84 -1.92 3.90
CA THR A 106 22.42 -1.26 5.14
C THR A 106 20.97 -1.57 5.51
N CYS A 107 20.14 -1.97 4.54
CA CYS A 107 18.76 -2.43 4.78
C CYS A 107 18.78 -3.80 5.49
N ARG A 108 18.81 -3.84 6.83
CA ARG A 108 18.90 -5.12 7.58
C ARG A 108 17.85 -6.16 7.19
N ALA A 109 16.58 -5.77 7.07
CA ALA A 109 15.54 -6.57 6.43
C ALA A 109 14.82 -5.72 5.39
N ALA A 110 15.09 -5.94 4.10
CA ALA A 110 14.59 -5.09 3.03
C ALA A 110 13.06 -5.18 2.93
N ILE A 111 12.53 -6.40 2.89
CA ILE A 111 11.09 -6.69 2.89
C ILE A 111 10.75 -7.55 4.13
N TRP A 112 9.84 -7.07 4.98
CA TRP A 112 9.49 -7.73 6.24
C TRP A 112 7.98 -7.72 6.51
N TYR A 113 7.42 -8.89 6.83
CA TYR A 113 5.98 -9.04 7.13
C TYR A 113 5.05 -8.57 6.01
N THR A 114 5.52 -8.67 4.77
CA THR A 114 4.81 -8.18 3.59
C THR A 114 3.99 -9.28 2.93
N LYS A 115 2.83 -8.92 2.38
CA LYS A 115 1.94 -9.85 1.66
C LYS A 115 1.60 -9.34 0.27
N HIS A 116 1.51 -10.23 -0.71
CA HIS A 116 1.09 -9.91 -2.08
C HIS A 116 1.95 -8.79 -2.69
N MET A 117 3.23 -9.08 -2.94
CA MET A 117 4.15 -8.11 -3.53
C MET A 117 4.83 -8.67 -4.77
N THR A 118 4.92 -7.84 -5.82
CA THR A 118 5.72 -8.13 -7.01
C THR A 118 6.94 -7.23 -7.05
N ILE A 119 8.13 -7.80 -7.25
CA ILE A 119 9.39 -7.09 -7.33
C ILE A 119 10.03 -7.39 -8.69
N VAL A 120 10.28 -6.35 -9.48
CA VAL A 120 10.73 -6.48 -10.89
C VAL A 120 11.97 -5.64 -11.14
N LYS A 121 12.95 -6.19 -11.88
CA LYS A 121 14.15 -5.46 -12.36
C LYS A 121 14.89 -4.70 -11.26
N SER A 122 14.88 -5.23 -10.05
CA SER A 122 15.36 -4.52 -8.86
C SER A 122 16.58 -5.19 -8.26
N TYR A 123 17.33 -4.42 -7.47
CA TYR A 123 18.43 -4.94 -6.68
C TYR A 123 18.00 -5.06 -5.22
N LEU A 124 18.05 -6.27 -4.68
CA LEU A 124 17.72 -6.56 -3.28
C LEU A 124 18.99 -6.87 -2.50
N GLY A 125 19.46 -5.86 -1.78
CA GLY A 125 20.52 -5.99 -0.79
C GLY A 125 19.98 -6.31 0.60
N GLY A 126 20.80 -6.03 1.59
CA GLY A 126 20.47 -6.19 2.99
C GLY A 126 20.99 -7.48 3.61
N ILE A 127 20.89 -7.59 4.94
CA ILE A 127 21.22 -8.85 5.64
C ILE A 127 20.15 -9.91 5.32
N LYS A 128 18.89 -9.48 5.28
CA LYS A 128 17.70 -10.29 5.00
C LYS A 128 16.89 -9.62 3.88
N ALA A 129 17.07 -10.04 2.64
CA ALA A 129 16.30 -9.48 1.53
C ALA A 129 14.78 -9.66 1.76
N LEU A 130 14.36 -10.83 2.25
CA LEU A 130 12.99 -11.12 2.63
C LEU A 130 12.93 -11.82 3.99
N ARG A 131 11.94 -11.45 4.81
CA ARG A 131 11.65 -12.09 6.08
C ARG A 131 10.14 -12.17 6.33
N GLU A 132 9.66 -13.38 6.65
CA GLU A 132 8.27 -13.60 7.08
C GLU A 132 7.25 -12.99 6.11
N CYS A 133 7.49 -13.15 4.80
CA CYS A 133 6.64 -12.65 3.74
C CYS A 133 5.76 -13.77 3.15
N GLU A 134 4.62 -13.38 2.57
CA GLU A 134 3.66 -14.28 1.96
C GLU A 134 3.31 -13.78 0.54
N ASP A 135 3.23 -14.70 -0.43
CA ASP A 135 2.89 -14.39 -1.83
C ASP A 135 3.76 -13.26 -2.44
N ILE A 136 5.05 -13.54 -2.60
CA ILE A 136 6.01 -12.62 -3.19
C ILE A 136 6.48 -13.16 -4.54
N THR A 137 6.32 -12.35 -5.58
CA THR A 137 6.83 -12.63 -6.93
C THR A 137 8.09 -11.79 -7.16
N ILE A 138 9.16 -12.41 -7.64
CA ILE A 138 10.44 -11.74 -7.92
C ILE A 138 10.86 -12.08 -9.35
N GLU A 139 11.04 -11.05 -10.18
CA GLU A 139 11.34 -11.18 -11.61
C GLU A 139 12.52 -10.28 -12.01
N ASP A 140 13.47 -10.82 -12.77
CA ASP A 140 14.63 -10.08 -13.29
C ASP A 140 15.42 -9.29 -12.23
N CYS A 141 15.45 -9.78 -10.98
CA CYS A 141 16.11 -9.11 -9.87
C CYS A 141 17.51 -9.67 -9.60
N THR A 142 18.39 -8.79 -9.12
CA THR A 142 19.67 -9.20 -8.52
C THR A 142 19.52 -9.22 -7.01
N ILE A 143 19.84 -10.34 -6.37
CA ILE A 143 19.71 -10.50 -4.92
C ILE A 143 21.09 -10.74 -4.32
N LYS A 144 21.51 -9.85 -3.42
CA LYS A 144 22.77 -9.95 -2.69
C LYS A 144 22.51 -9.83 -1.20
N SER A 145 22.10 -10.94 -0.61
CA SER A 145 21.74 -11.03 0.81
C SER A 145 22.32 -12.31 1.42
N PRO A 146 23.02 -12.24 2.57
CA PRO A 146 23.53 -13.42 3.26
C PRO A 146 22.42 -14.31 3.80
N GLU A 147 21.23 -13.76 4.09
CA GLU A 147 20.03 -14.52 4.43
C GLU A 147 18.95 -14.21 3.39
N PHE A 148 18.58 -15.20 2.57
CA PHE A 148 17.50 -15.08 1.60
C PHE A 148 16.37 -16.03 1.99
N GLY A 149 15.27 -15.48 2.52
CA GLY A 149 14.13 -16.25 2.97
C GLY A 149 14.49 -17.10 4.19
N GLY A 150 14.07 -16.66 5.38
CA GLY A 150 14.02 -17.55 6.54
C GLY A 150 13.00 -18.64 6.27
N PHE A 151 13.39 -19.74 5.62
CA PHE A 151 12.57 -20.93 5.56
C PHE A 151 12.43 -21.44 7.01
N HIS A 152 11.25 -21.26 7.59
CA HIS A 152 10.84 -22.08 8.72
C HIS A 152 10.70 -23.52 8.20
N THR A 153 11.80 -24.25 8.05
CA THR A 153 11.75 -25.72 8.00
C THR A 153 11.35 -26.19 9.40
N LYS A 154 10.06 -26.41 9.61
CA LYS A 154 9.63 -27.46 10.53
C LYS A 154 9.83 -28.78 9.78
N TRP A 155 10.75 -29.61 10.27
CA TRP A 155 10.76 -31.05 9.97
C TRP A 155 9.50 -31.70 10.55
#